data_AF-A0A242JY06-F1
#
_entry.id   AF-A0A242JY06-F1
#
_cell.length_a   1.000
_cell.length_b   1.000
_cell.length_c   1.000
_cell.angle_alpha   90.00
_cell.angle_beta   90.00
_cell.angle_gamma   90.00
#
_symmetry.space_group_name_H-M   'P 1'
#
loop_
_entity.id
_entity.type
_entity.pdbx_description
1 polymer ?
#
loop_
_entity_poly.entity_id
_entity_poly.type
_entity_poly.pdbx_seq_one_letter_code
_entity_poly.pdbx_strand_id
1 'polypeptide(L)'
;MTEKRNEFAQHDRVLQVTYTLKNDTENPIRPQQWSIENKDGEELYEYAMILDSPEYIESGNVKTINYYYQLPSEMQDYQNVVRRANGYFVGLPFTL
;
A
#
# COMPACT_ATOMS: atom_id res chain seq x y z
N MET A 1 26.27 3.37 20.99
CA MET A 1 25.15 2.52 20.55
C MET A 1 23.98 3.43 20.26
N THR A 2 23.74 3.74 19.00
CA THR A 2 22.58 4.54 18.60
C THR A 2 21.39 3.60 18.61
N GLU A 3 20.55 3.69 19.63
CA GLU A 3 19.25 3.02 19.64
C GLU A 3 18.49 3.51 18.41
N LYS A 4 18.31 2.64 17.40
CA LYS A 4 17.25 2.83 16.42
C LYS A 4 15.97 2.86 17.25
N ARG A 5 15.40 4.06 17.44
CA ARG A 5 14.08 4.22 18.03
C ARG A 5 13.17 3.22 17.36
N ASN A 6 12.55 2.38 18.16
CA ASN A 6 11.55 1.44 17.70
C ASN A 6 10.33 2.30 17.32
N GLU A 7 10.28 2.80 16.09
CA GLU A 7 9.23 3.70 15.59
C GLU A 7 7.84 3.03 15.53
N PHE A 8 7.76 1.74 15.89
CA PHE A 8 6.51 0.99 16.00
C PHE A 8 5.68 1.31 17.25
N ALA A 9 6.13 2.20 18.14
CA ALA A 9 5.57 2.37 19.49
C ALA A 9 4.20 3.12 19.59
N GLN A 10 3.44 3.30 18.51
CA GLN A 10 2.11 3.95 18.57
C GLN A 10 1.02 3.34 17.69
N HIS A 11 1.31 2.31 16.91
CA HIS A 11 0.38 1.78 15.92
C HIS A 11 0.37 0.25 16.01
N ASP A 12 -0.62 -0.28 16.73
CA ASP A 12 -0.71 -1.69 17.14
C ASP A 12 -1.17 -2.64 16.02
N ARG A 13 -1.53 -2.12 14.85
CA ARG A 13 -2.14 -2.91 13.78
C ARG A 13 -1.35 -2.79 12.49
N VAL A 14 -1.15 -3.94 11.83
CA VAL A 14 -0.51 -4.04 10.52
C VAL A 14 -1.53 -4.62 9.55
N LEU A 15 -1.80 -3.89 8.47
CA LEU A 15 -2.60 -4.37 7.35
C LEU A 15 -1.68 -4.83 6.23
N GLN A 16 -1.80 -6.08 5.80
CA GLN A 16 -1.20 -6.56 4.58
C GLN A 16 -2.20 -6.43 3.42
N VAL A 17 -1.82 -5.70 2.37
CA VAL A 17 -2.56 -5.64 1.11
C VAL A 17 -1.79 -6.43 0.06
N THR A 18 -2.42 -7.48 -0.47
CA THR A 18 -1.86 -8.30 -1.53
C THR A 18 -2.66 -8.12 -2.81
N TYR A 19 -1.98 -7.83 -3.91
CA TYR A 19 -2.63 -7.80 -5.22
C TYR A 19 -1.75 -8.47 -6.28
N THR A 20 -2.40 -9.03 -7.30
CA THR A 20 -1.73 -9.59 -8.48
C THR A 20 -1.89 -8.63 -9.64
N LEU A 21 -0.77 -8.23 -10.24
CA LEU A 21 -0.75 -7.34 -11.40
C LEU A 21 -0.18 -8.08 -12.60
N LYS A 22 -0.89 -7.98 -13.73
CA LYS A 22 -0.40 -8.39 -15.04
C LYS A 22 -0.01 -7.15 -15.82
N ASN A 23 1.19 -7.12 -16.38
CA ASN A 23 1.58 -6.08 -17.32
C ASN A 23 1.13 -6.45 -18.73
N ASP A 24 -0.06 -5.97 -19.12
CA ASP A 24 -0.59 -6.11 -20.47
C ASP A 24 -0.15 -4.99 -21.43
N THR A 25 0.85 -4.19 -21.05
CA THR A 25 1.42 -3.14 -21.90
C THR A 25 2.73 -3.59 -22.54
N GLU A 26 3.18 -2.88 -23.56
CA GLU A 26 4.43 -3.20 -24.28
C GLU A 26 5.70 -2.85 -23.47
N ASN A 27 5.60 -1.95 -22.49
CA ASN A 27 6.74 -1.45 -21.73
C ASN A 27 6.73 -1.97 -20.29
N PRO A 28 7.89 -2.08 -19.61
CA PRO A 28 7.93 -2.39 -18.19
C PRO A 28 7.13 -1.36 -17.38
N ILE A 29 6.35 -1.84 -16.41
CA ILE A 29 5.59 -0.98 -15.50
C ILE A 29 6.13 -1.09 -14.08
N ARG A 30 6.12 0.01 -13.35
CA ARG A 30 6.38 -0.03 -11.91
C ARG A 30 5.10 -0.45 -11.17
N PRO A 31 5.20 -1.31 -10.15
CA PRO A 31 4.09 -1.56 -9.24
C PRO A 31 3.50 -0.25 -8.72
N GLN A 32 2.17 -0.14 -8.78
CA GLN A 32 1.50 1.06 -8.33
C GLN A 32 1.28 0.98 -6.82
N GLN A 33 1.79 1.95 -6.09
CA GLN A 33 1.57 2.04 -4.65
C GLN A 33 0.12 2.46 -4.39
N TRP A 34 -0.51 1.81 -3.42
CA TRP A 34 -1.84 2.17 -2.95
C TRP A 34 -1.68 3.01 -1.67
N SER A 35 -2.48 4.06 -1.53
CA SER A 35 -2.63 4.80 -0.28
C SER A 35 -3.76 4.18 0.54
N ILE A 36 -3.63 4.18 1.87
CA ILE A 36 -4.74 3.89 2.78
C ILE A 36 -5.21 5.21 3.38
N GLU A 37 -6.49 5.49 3.23
CA GLU A 37 -7.14 6.67 3.80
C GLU A 37 -8.16 6.28 4.85
N ASN A 38 -8.36 7.16 5.82
CA ASN A 38 -9.48 7.07 6.75
C ASN A 38 -10.77 7.66 6.12
N LYS A 39 -11.89 7.56 6.85
CA LYS A 39 -13.18 8.14 6.48
C LYS A 39 -13.16 9.65 6.14
N ASP A 40 -12.16 10.37 6.66
CA ASP A 40 -12.01 11.82 6.49
C ASP A 40 -11.10 12.16 5.28
N GLY A 41 -10.60 11.14 4.57
CA GLY A 41 -9.71 11.28 3.41
C GLY A 41 -8.26 11.57 3.80
N GLU A 42 -7.90 11.43 5.07
CA GLU A 42 -6.54 11.60 5.54
C GLU A 42 -5.74 10.35 5.20
N GLU A 43 -4.63 10.55 4.49
CA GLU A 43 -3.69 9.49 4.15
C GLU A 43 -2.92 9.06 5.41
N LEU A 44 -2.97 7.77 5.70
CA LEU A 44 -2.22 7.22 6.82
C LEU A 44 -0.77 6.95 6.45
N TYR A 45 0.12 7.25 7.41
CA TYR A 45 1.56 7.13 7.21
C TYR A 45 1.98 5.69 6.91
N GLU A 46 2.74 5.61 5.83
CA GLU A 46 3.19 4.40 5.19
C GLU A 46 4.48 3.88 5.86
N TYR A 47 4.42 2.69 6.46
CA TYR A 47 5.58 1.83 6.60
C TYR A 47 5.47 0.69 5.57
N ALA A 48 5.38 1.06 4.29
CA ALA A 48 5.45 0.08 3.21
C ALA A 48 6.88 -0.45 3.14
N MET A 49 7.19 -1.39 4.02
CA MET A 49 8.26 -2.33 3.73
C MET A 49 7.79 -3.16 2.55
N ILE A 50 8.21 -2.73 1.36
CA ILE A 50 8.21 -3.54 0.16
C ILE A 50 9.24 -4.64 0.40
N LEU A 51 8.84 -5.71 1.09
CA LEU A 51 9.77 -6.79 1.44
C LEU A 51 10.09 -7.69 0.24
N ASP A 52 9.31 -7.62 -0.85
CA ASP A 52 9.52 -8.45 -2.05
C ASP A 52 8.82 -7.94 -3.33
N SER A 53 8.57 -6.62 -3.47
CA SER A 53 7.99 -6.13 -4.73
C SER A 53 9.09 -5.86 -5.76
N PRO A 54 8.93 -6.35 -7.00
CA PRO A 54 9.90 -6.08 -8.05
C PRO A 54 9.91 -4.59 -8.40
N GLU A 55 11.07 -4.02 -8.71
CA GLU A 55 11.14 -2.61 -9.13
C GLU A 55 10.32 -2.37 -10.42
N TYR A 56 10.28 -3.37 -11.31
CA TYR A 56 9.51 -3.37 -12.54
C TYR A 56 8.86 -4.72 -12.82
N ILE A 57 7.75 -4.68 -13.54
CA ILE A 57 7.05 -5.83 -14.09
C ILE A 57 7.17 -5.75 -15.61
N GLU A 58 7.95 -6.65 -16.19
CA GLU A 58 8.15 -6.74 -17.65
C GLU A 58 6.84 -7.01 -18.39
N SER A 59 6.81 -6.65 -19.69
CA SER A 59 5.65 -6.91 -20.56
C SER A 59 5.27 -8.39 -20.58
N GLY A 60 3.98 -8.69 -20.47
CA GLY A 60 3.43 -10.04 -20.47
C GLY A 60 3.57 -10.79 -19.14
N ASN A 61 4.33 -10.26 -18.18
CA ASN A 61 4.53 -10.92 -16.88
C ASN A 61 3.41 -10.62 -15.90
N VAL A 62 3.21 -11.57 -14.99
CA VAL A 62 2.30 -11.46 -13.83
C VAL A 62 3.14 -11.51 -12.56
N LYS A 63 2.88 -10.59 -11.63
CA LYS A 63 3.55 -10.54 -10.33
C LYS A 63 2.55 -10.32 -9.21
N THR A 64 2.78 -10.99 -8.09
CA THR A 64 2.07 -10.73 -6.83
C THR A 64 2.87 -9.75 -6.01
N ILE A 65 2.19 -8.76 -5.44
CA ILE A 65 2.79 -7.62 -4.78
C ILE A 65 2.15 -7.49 -3.40
N ASN A 66 2.98 -7.30 -2.38
CA ASN A 66 2.55 -7.17 -0.99
C ASN A 66 2.98 -5.81 -0.45
N TYR A 67 2.01 -5.08 0.11
CA TYR A 67 2.24 -3.86 0.87
C TYR A 67 1.81 -4.08 2.31
N TYR A 68 2.56 -3.51 3.23
CA TYR A 68 2.24 -3.53 4.64
C TYR A 68 2.01 -2.09 5.10
N TYR A 69 0.88 -1.84 5.73
CA TYR A 69 0.51 -0.54 6.26
C TYR A 69 0.40 -0.64 7.75
N GLN A 70 0.98 0.34 8.44
CA GLN A 70 0.82 0.48 9.86
C GLN A 70 -0.40 1.36 10.11
N LEU A 71 -1.39 0.83 10.83
CA LEU A 71 -2.66 1.50 11.08
C LEU A 71 -2.71 2.02 12.53
N PRO A 72 -3.43 3.13 12.79
CA PRO A 72 -3.82 3.52 14.14
C PRO A 72 -4.38 2.33 14.93
N SER A 73 -4.23 2.33 16.25
CA SER A 73 -4.82 1.29 17.11
C SER A 73 -6.35 1.40 17.20
N GLU A 74 -6.91 2.57 16.95
CA GLU A 74 -8.35 2.83 16.98
C GLU A 74 -9.08 2.29 15.74
N MET A 75 -10.15 1.51 15.93
CA MET A 75 -11.00 1.03 14.84
C MET A 75 -11.67 2.20 14.11
N GLN A 76 -11.55 2.20 12.80
CA GLN A 76 -12.14 3.20 11.92
C GLN A 76 -12.35 2.61 10.52
N ASP A 77 -13.16 3.28 9.72
CA ASP A 77 -13.36 2.90 8.33
C ASP A 77 -12.19 3.39 7.48
N TYR A 78 -11.72 2.49 6.62
CA TYR A 78 -10.60 2.70 5.72
C TYR A 78 -11.03 2.51 4.28
N GLN A 79 -10.30 3.17 3.38
CA GLN A 79 -10.39 2.91 1.95
C GLN A 79 -9.01 2.82 1.32
N ASN A 80 -8.90 1.92 0.35
CA ASN A 80 -7.73 1.75 -0.49
C ASN A 80 -7.84 2.73 -1.67
N VAL A 81 -6.84 3.58 -1.91
CA VAL A 81 -6.89 4.59 -2.98
C VAL A 81 -5.64 4.54 -3.85
N VAL A 82 -5.83 4.51 -5.16
CA VAL A 82 -4.76 4.58 -6.15
C VAL A 82 -4.82 5.93 -6.84
N ARG A 83 -3.79 6.76 -6.66
CA ARG A 83 -3.66 8.05 -7.36
C ARG A 83 -2.89 7.90 -8.66
N ARG A 84 -3.41 8.50 -9.73
CA ARG A 84 -2.78 8.59 -11.05
C ARG A 84 -2.77 10.05 -11.50
N ALA A 85 -1.93 10.37 -12.47
CA ALA A 85 -1.85 11.73 -13.03
C ALA A 85 -3.21 12.27 -13.53
N ASN A 86 -4.13 11.37 -13.93
CA ASN A 86 -5.44 11.73 -14.50
C ASN A 86 -6.63 11.49 -13.54
N GLY A 87 -6.40 11.28 -12.25
CA GLY A 87 -7.45 11.02 -11.26
C GLY A 87 -7.10 9.93 -10.28
N TYR A 88 -8.08 9.43 -9.53
CA TYR A 88 -7.88 8.37 -8.54
C TYR A 88 -8.90 7.25 -8.70
N PHE A 89 -8.50 6.04 -8.31
CA PHE A 89 -9.38 4.89 -8.16
C PHE A 89 -9.55 4.58 -6.68
N VAL A 90 -10.79 4.43 -6.23
CA VAL A 90 -11.12 4.07 -4.85
C VAL A 90 -11.54 2.60 -4.82
N GLY A 91 -10.87 1.81 -3.99
CA GLY A 91 -11.23 0.43 -3.68
C GLY A 91 -12.42 0.36 -2.72
N LEU A 92 -12.92 -0.85 -2.47
CA LEU A 92 -14.02 -1.03 -1.52
C LEU A 92 -13.57 -0.62 -0.10
N PRO A 93 -14.42 0.10 0.65
CA PRO A 93 -14.12 0.44 2.03
C PRO A 93 -14.09 -0.82 2.89
N PHE A 94 -13.28 -0.81 3.94
CA PHE A 94 -13.14 -1.91 4.88
C PHE A 94 -12.93 -1.37 6.30
N THR A 95 -13.31 -2.16 7.30
CA THR A 95 -13.15 -1.82 8.71
C THR A 95 -12.18 -2.82 9.34
N LEU A 96 -11.19 -2.33 10.07
CA LEU A 96 -10.23 -3.13 10.84
C LEU A 96 -10.14 -2.59 12.26
#